data_AF-A0A7W7VLR7-F1
#
_entry.id   AF-A0A7W7VLR7-F1
#
_cell.length_a   1.000
_cell.length_b   1.000
_cell.length_c   1.000
_cell.angle_alpha   90.00
_cell.angle_beta   90.00
_cell.angle_gamma   90.00
#
_symmetry.space_group_name_H-M   'P 1'
#
loop_
_entity.id
_entity.type
_entity.pdbx_description
1 polymer ?
#
loop_
_entity_poly.entity_id
_entity_poly.type
_entity_poly.pdbx_seq_one_letter_code
_entity_poly.pdbx_strand_id
1 'polypeptide(L)'
;MGSLVLVVRLVLADVRRHRIQAAMLLLAVTVATATMALGLSLRGASDALYEQTRAATAGPDVVALSGETGPDVTAALASLADDPEVVAHHGPYRVVYADLTTRGSASSPVVVQGFAETPGAVNRPLVTSGRWVRPGGTVLERGFATALNVGVGDHVTIAGRSYPVVGIAVTAATPIYPWAAQIGPYGGPSDYSGLAWMTPSDARALASSHNLPVTLALDLKLHDPARIETFPTTHRIAALRVNFHTWRFTARQDMVILRNSQPILVVGSWLLSFLAITGVAALAAGRAVEQTRRAGLLKAVGATPGLIVTVLLTEYLALALAGDALGLVIARLAVPAVASPTASRIGATGLGGATVVAATVLAVAVAVLSTLSPTLRAMRTATVTALTATARQPRHRPWLTALSAPLPTPLLLGLRLTARRPGRAVLQACSTATTVIAIVALLTLHAQPERGYGLDGSSVLPNLRGVHDRRLMVAVTVLLIAVAVVNTLTFTWTTAMEARANMAIARTLGATPGQITMGLSAAQLLPALPGAVIGVPLGVGLLSLFAARNSVGPPSLWLLGVLLATLLVTAALTALPARLAARRPVARTLSAETA
;
A
#
# COMPACT_ATOMS: atom_id res chain seq x y z
N MET A 1 -31.88 -3.79 -33.39
CA MET A 1 -31.97 -2.79 -32.29
C MET A 1 -32.89 -3.21 -31.13
N GLY A 2 -33.98 -3.95 -31.35
CA GLY A 2 -34.94 -4.31 -30.28
C GLY A 2 -34.38 -5.15 -29.11
N SER A 3 -33.50 -6.13 -29.38
CA SER A 3 -32.93 -6.98 -28.31
C SER A 3 -31.99 -6.23 -27.37
N LEU A 4 -31.18 -5.30 -27.90
CA LEU A 4 -30.23 -4.51 -27.13
C LEU A 4 -30.94 -3.52 -26.19
N VAL A 5 -31.99 -2.87 -26.69
CA VAL A 5 -32.87 -2.00 -25.88
C VAL A 5 -33.61 -2.79 -24.80
N LEU A 6 -34.07 -4.01 -25.10
CA LEU A 6 -34.69 -4.91 -24.14
C LEU A 6 -33.72 -5.26 -23.00
N VAL A 7 -32.49 -5.67 -23.34
CA VAL A 7 -31.44 -5.99 -22.35
C VAL A 7 -31.17 -4.78 -21.46
N VAL A 8 -30.96 -3.59 -22.04
CA VAL A 8 -30.70 -2.36 -21.27
C VAL A 8 -31.85 -2.00 -20.34
N ARG A 9 -33.11 -2.11 -20.80
CA ARG A 9 -34.30 -1.86 -19.96
C ARG A 9 -34.41 -2.86 -18.81
N LEU A 10 -34.16 -4.14 -19.08
CA LEU A 10 -34.18 -5.19 -18.06
C LEU A 10 -33.10 -4.95 -17.01
N VAL A 11 -31.87 -4.62 -17.43
CA VAL A 11 -30.74 -4.29 -16.55
C VAL A 11 -31.08 -3.08 -15.68
N LEU A 12 -31.56 -1.98 -16.27
CA LEU A 12 -31.92 -0.76 -15.52
C LEU A 12 -33.06 -1.00 -14.52
N ALA A 13 -34.08 -1.77 -14.92
CA ALA A 13 -35.18 -2.13 -14.05
C ALA A 13 -34.70 -3.00 -12.87
N ASP A 14 -33.77 -3.91 -13.13
CA ASP A 14 -33.26 -4.81 -12.10
C ASP A 14 -32.34 -4.10 -11.10
N VAL A 15 -31.42 -3.25 -11.58
CA VAL A 15 -30.59 -2.38 -10.72
C VAL A 15 -31.47 -1.49 -9.84
N ARG A 16 -32.56 -0.94 -10.38
CA ARG A 16 -33.51 -0.11 -9.61
C ARG A 16 -34.30 -0.89 -8.56
N ARG A 17 -34.58 -2.18 -8.80
CA ARG A 17 -35.26 -3.07 -7.83
C ARG A 17 -34.30 -3.60 -6.76
N HIS A 18 -33.03 -3.80 -7.11
CA HIS A 18 -32.03 -4.43 -6.24
C HIS A 18 -30.86 -3.49 -5.88
N ARG A 19 -31.18 -2.21 -5.62
CA ARG A 19 -30.20 -1.12 -5.39
C ARG A 19 -29.10 -1.47 -4.38
N ILE A 20 -29.46 -2.14 -3.28
CA ILE A 20 -28.49 -2.52 -2.24
C ILE A 20 -27.49 -3.54 -2.78
N GLN A 21 -27.94 -4.55 -3.53
CA GLN A 21 -27.05 -5.55 -4.12
C GLN A 21 -26.14 -4.90 -5.18
N ALA A 22 -26.68 -4.04 -6.03
CA ALA A 22 -25.88 -3.30 -7.01
C ALA A 22 -24.81 -2.43 -6.33
N ALA A 23 -25.20 -1.67 -5.31
CA ALA A 23 -24.28 -0.81 -4.55
C ALA A 23 -23.16 -1.60 -3.85
N MET A 24 -23.47 -2.78 -3.28
CA MET A 24 -22.46 -3.63 -2.65
C MET A 24 -21.45 -4.21 -3.64
N LEU A 25 -21.89 -4.60 -4.85
CA LEU A 25 -20.98 -5.06 -5.90
C LEU A 25 -20.08 -3.92 -6.35
N LEU A 26 -20.68 -2.77 -6.62
CA LEU A 26 -19.97 -1.57 -7.04
C LEU A 26 -18.89 -1.21 -6.01
N LEU A 27 -19.26 -1.14 -4.73
CA LEU A 27 -18.33 -0.85 -3.64
C LEU A 27 -17.20 -1.88 -3.56
N ALA A 28 -17.51 -3.17 -3.65
CA ALA A 28 -16.51 -4.22 -3.56
C ALA A 28 -15.50 -4.18 -4.71
N VAL A 29 -15.98 -4.02 -5.95
CA VAL A 29 -15.09 -3.89 -7.12
C VAL A 29 -14.28 -2.59 -7.05
N THR A 30 -14.89 -1.48 -6.63
CA THR A 30 -14.21 -0.19 -6.44
C THR A 30 -13.04 -0.32 -5.47
N VAL A 31 -13.26 -0.90 -4.30
CA VAL A 31 -12.21 -1.09 -3.28
C VAL A 31 -11.13 -2.06 -3.77
N ALA A 32 -11.50 -3.17 -4.42
CA ALA A 32 -10.55 -4.13 -4.95
C ALA A 32 -9.66 -3.54 -6.06
N THR A 33 -10.27 -2.82 -7.01
CA THR A 33 -9.53 -2.12 -8.08
C THR A 33 -8.62 -1.04 -7.50
N ALA A 34 -9.12 -0.19 -6.60
CA ALA A 34 -8.30 0.86 -5.98
C ALA A 34 -7.09 0.26 -5.24
N THR A 35 -7.31 -0.84 -4.53
CA THR A 35 -6.28 -1.61 -3.81
C THR A 35 -5.20 -2.14 -4.74
N MET A 36 -5.60 -2.83 -5.81
CA MET A 36 -4.68 -3.41 -6.78
C MET A 36 -3.90 -2.33 -7.53
N ALA A 37 -4.59 -1.27 -7.95
CA ALA A 37 -3.99 -0.15 -8.67
C ALA A 37 -2.95 0.58 -7.81
N LEU A 38 -3.25 0.84 -6.53
CA LEU A 38 -2.30 1.41 -5.59
C LEU A 38 -1.08 0.50 -5.40
N GLY A 39 -1.29 -0.80 -5.13
CA GLY A 39 -0.20 -1.75 -4.93
C GLY A 39 0.73 -1.87 -6.15
N LEU A 40 0.18 -1.90 -7.37
CA LEU A 40 0.97 -1.95 -8.61
C LEU A 40 1.65 -0.63 -8.92
N SER A 41 1.02 0.52 -8.65
CA SER A 41 1.60 1.84 -8.91
C SER A 41 2.80 2.16 -8.03
N LEU A 42 2.83 1.62 -6.80
CA LEU A 42 3.97 1.77 -5.89
C LEU A 42 5.17 0.92 -6.37
N ARG A 43 4.93 -0.08 -7.20
CA ARG A 43 5.97 -0.96 -7.75
C ARG A 43 6.65 -0.28 -8.94
N GLY A 44 7.93 0.09 -8.77
CA GLY A 44 8.72 0.74 -9.82
C GLY A 44 8.58 2.26 -9.91
N ALA A 45 7.68 2.87 -9.13
CA ALA A 45 7.59 4.33 -8.98
C ALA A 45 8.94 4.97 -8.65
N SER A 46 9.71 4.34 -7.76
CA SER A 46 11.01 4.85 -7.31
C SER A 46 12.05 4.88 -8.43
N ASP A 47 12.05 3.89 -9.33
CA ASP A 47 13.01 3.80 -10.44
C ASP A 47 12.71 4.89 -11.47
N ALA A 48 11.44 5.03 -11.85
CA ALA A 48 11.00 6.07 -12.77
C ALA A 48 11.28 7.49 -12.24
N LEU A 49 11.07 7.73 -10.95
CA LEU A 49 11.38 9.02 -10.31
C LEU A 49 12.89 9.31 -10.27
N TYR A 50 13.73 8.28 -10.07
CA TYR A 50 15.18 8.44 -10.14
C TYR A 50 15.63 8.78 -11.56
N GLU A 51 15.15 8.06 -12.56
CA GLU A 51 15.48 8.32 -13.98
C GLU A 51 15.06 9.72 -14.42
N GLN A 52 13.86 10.18 -14.06
CA GLN A 52 13.40 11.54 -14.34
C GLN A 52 14.28 12.59 -13.68
N THR A 53 14.62 12.40 -12.41
CA THR A 53 15.51 13.32 -11.67
C THR A 53 16.91 13.31 -12.28
N ARG A 54 17.41 12.15 -12.71
CA ARG A 54 18.71 12.01 -13.37
C ARG A 54 18.77 12.72 -14.71
N ALA A 55 17.72 12.58 -15.52
CA ALA A 55 17.60 13.31 -16.78
C ALA A 55 17.56 14.83 -16.54
N ALA A 56 16.80 15.29 -15.54
CA ALA A 56 16.67 16.72 -15.22
C ALA A 56 17.95 17.34 -14.61
N THR A 57 18.79 16.54 -13.95
CA THR A 57 19.99 17.00 -13.24
C THR A 57 21.30 16.63 -13.93
N ALA A 58 21.24 16.12 -15.17
CA ALA A 58 22.41 15.61 -15.90
C ALA A 58 23.28 14.68 -15.04
N GLY A 59 22.65 13.73 -14.33
CA GLY A 59 23.34 12.88 -13.37
C GLY A 59 24.44 12.02 -14.02
N PRO A 60 25.59 11.83 -13.35
CA PRO A 60 26.70 11.03 -13.87
C PRO A 60 26.34 9.58 -14.15
N ASP A 61 27.16 8.91 -14.97
CA ASP A 61 27.13 7.47 -15.15
C ASP A 61 27.91 6.75 -14.05
N VAL A 62 29.08 7.31 -13.69
CA VAL A 62 29.99 6.79 -12.67
C VAL A 62 30.50 7.94 -11.81
N VAL A 63 30.55 7.73 -10.49
CA VAL A 63 31.19 8.64 -9.54
C VAL A 63 32.42 7.93 -8.97
N ALA A 64 33.59 8.52 -9.14
CA ALA A 64 34.85 8.07 -8.57
C ALA A 64 35.16 8.84 -7.27
N LEU A 65 35.46 8.14 -6.19
CA LEU A 65 35.72 8.70 -4.87
C LEU A 65 37.08 8.24 -4.34
N SER A 66 37.87 9.17 -3.81
CA SER A 66 39.09 8.87 -3.06
C SER A 66 39.14 9.66 -1.76
N GLY A 67 39.53 9.00 -0.67
CA GLY A 67 39.60 9.65 0.65
C GLY A 67 40.99 10.17 0.95
N GLU A 68 41.97 9.74 0.17
CA GLU A 68 43.27 10.36 0.10
C GLU A 68 43.09 11.73 -0.55
N THR A 69 43.90 12.69 -0.11
CA THR A 69 43.91 14.03 -0.67
C THR A 69 45.35 14.42 -0.98
N GLY A 70 45.56 15.25 -1.99
CA GLY A 70 46.89 15.66 -2.42
C GLY A 70 46.95 15.96 -3.91
N PRO A 71 48.04 16.57 -4.39
CA PRO A 71 48.24 16.85 -5.81
C PRO A 71 48.23 15.56 -6.64
N ASP A 72 48.89 14.50 -6.17
CA ASP A 72 48.99 13.22 -6.89
C ASP A 72 47.62 12.55 -7.06
N VAL A 73 46.79 12.55 -6.01
CA VAL A 73 45.41 12.03 -6.06
C VAL A 73 44.56 12.85 -7.02
N THR A 74 44.71 14.18 -6.98
CA THR A 74 43.96 15.10 -7.85
C THR A 74 44.34 14.90 -9.31
N ALA A 75 45.63 14.73 -9.60
CA ALA A 75 46.13 14.43 -10.94
C ALA A 75 45.65 13.06 -11.44
N ALA A 76 45.64 12.05 -10.59
CA ALA A 76 45.15 10.71 -10.93
C ALA A 76 43.63 10.68 -11.18
N LEU A 77 42.84 11.44 -10.43
CA LEU A 77 41.42 11.62 -10.75
C LEU A 77 41.26 12.43 -12.04
N ALA A 78 42.05 13.48 -12.25
CA ALA A 78 42.01 14.25 -13.49
C ALA A 78 42.34 13.39 -14.72
N SER A 79 43.28 12.45 -14.64
CA SER A 79 43.58 11.55 -15.76
C SER A 79 42.42 10.62 -16.13
N LEU A 80 41.50 10.32 -15.19
CA LEU A 80 40.26 9.59 -15.52
C LEU A 80 39.30 10.46 -16.32
N ALA A 81 39.34 11.79 -16.17
CA ALA A 81 38.51 12.70 -16.94
C ALA A 81 38.97 12.83 -18.40
N ASP A 82 40.27 12.63 -18.65
CA ASP A 82 40.90 12.66 -19.98
C ASP A 82 40.78 11.32 -20.73
N ASP A 83 40.13 10.31 -20.13
CA ASP A 83 39.96 8.99 -20.73
C ASP A 83 39.08 9.06 -22.00
N PRO A 84 39.44 8.37 -23.10
CA PRO A 84 38.66 8.40 -24.34
C PRO A 84 37.23 7.87 -24.20
N GLU A 85 36.93 7.07 -23.17
CA GLU A 85 35.56 6.62 -22.87
C GLU A 85 34.69 7.70 -22.20
N VAL A 86 35.30 8.79 -21.70
CA VAL A 86 34.62 9.87 -20.99
C VAL A 86 34.26 11.01 -21.96
N VAL A 87 32.99 11.38 -21.99
CA VAL A 87 32.47 12.45 -22.86
C VAL A 87 32.36 13.77 -22.11
N ALA A 88 32.10 13.72 -20.80
CA ALA A 88 32.03 14.89 -19.95
C ALA A 88 32.28 14.50 -18.49
N HIS A 89 32.76 15.45 -17.69
CA HIS A 89 33.01 15.23 -16.28
C HIS A 89 32.64 16.45 -15.44
N HIS A 90 32.54 16.25 -14.13
CA HIS A 90 32.47 17.31 -13.13
C HIS A 90 33.40 16.98 -11.96
N GLY A 91 34.27 17.93 -11.62
CA GLY A 91 35.35 17.74 -10.65
C GLY A 91 36.72 17.52 -11.29
N PRO A 92 37.74 17.15 -10.49
CA PRO A 92 37.63 16.72 -9.09
C PRO A 92 37.14 17.82 -8.14
N TYR A 93 36.19 17.51 -7.27
CA TYR A 93 35.64 18.43 -6.26
C TYR A 93 35.71 17.84 -4.85
N ARG A 94 35.61 18.71 -3.83
CA ARG A 94 35.73 18.33 -2.43
C ARG A 94 34.37 18.01 -1.82
N VAL A 95 34.35 16.94 -1.03
CA VAL A 95 33.25 16.45 -0.23
C VAL A 95 33.70 16.51 1.23
N VAL A 96 33.18 17.47 2.00
CA VAL A 96 33.59 17.76 3.38
C VAL A 96 32.53 17.21 4.33
N TYR A 97 32.95 16.41 5.31
CA TYR A 97 32.04 15.84 6.31
C TYR A 97 32.00 16.75 7.53
N ALA A 98 30.81 17.22 7.88
CA ALA A 98 30.60 18.21 8.92
C ALA A 98 29.31 17.93 9.69
N ASP A 99 29.09 18.73 10.73
CA ASP A 99 27.86 18.74 11.50
C ASP A 99 27.08 20.03 11.22
N LEU A 100 25.76 19.90 11.04
CA LEU A 100 24.83 21.00 10.85
C LEU A 100 23.86 21.07 12.03
N THR A 101 23.72 22.28 12.60
CA THR A 101 22.76 22.60 13.65
C THR A 101 21.78 23.67 13.16
N THR A 102 20.52 23.56 13.58
CA THR A 102 19.47 24.56 13.33
C THR A 102 18.92 25.08 14.67
N ARG A 103 18.19 26.20 14.67
CA ARG A 103 17.58 26.72 15.90
C ARG A 103 16.59 25.72 16.47
N GLY A 104 17.00 24.99 17.52
CA GLY A 104 16.16 24.05 18.27
C GLY A 104 16.36 22.56 17.92
N SER A 105 17.19 22.22 16.93
CA SER A 105 17.50 20.82 16.59
C SER A 105 18.90 20.42 17.06
N ALA A 106 19.07 19.14 17.44
CA ALA A 106 20.37 18.55 17.73
C ALA A 106 21.24 18.47 16.46
N SER A 107 22.55 18.38 16.66
CA SER A 107 23.55 18.25 15.59
C SER A 107 23.20 17.12 14.63
N SER A 108 23.20 17.43 13.33
CA SER A 108 22.90 16.49 12.25
C SER A 108 24.11 16.38 11.32
N PRO A 109 24.59 15.17 11.02
CA PRO A 109 25.66 15.01 10.04
C PRO A 109 25.24 15.57 8.68
N VAL A 110 26.13 16.34 8.06
CA VAL A 110 25.97 16.91 6.73
C VAL A 110 27.23 16.68 5.92
N VAL A 111 27.04 16.39 4.64
CA VAL A 111 28.13 16.41 3.67
C VAL A 111 28.01 17.65 2.81
N VAL A 112 29.09 18.43 2.78
CA VAL A 112 29.20 19.68 2.04
C VAL A 112 30.01 19.45 0.78
N GLN A 113 29.39 19.65 -0.38
CA GLN A 113 30.05 19.56 -1.68
C GLN A 113 30.43 20.95 -2.18
N GLY A 114 31.69 21.12 -2.57
CA GLY A 114 32.18 22.37 -3.18
C GLY A 114 31.87 22.43 -4.67
N PHE A 115 30.95 23.32 -5.07
CA PHE A 115 30.45 23.45 -6.45
C PHE A 115 30.68 24.86 -7.01
N ALA A 116 31.00 24.94 -8.30
CA ALA A 116 31.07 26.23 -8.99
C ALA A 116 29.70 26.93 -9.02
N GLU A 117 29.73 28.26 -9.06
CA GLU A 117 28.52 29.10 -9.16
C GLU A 117 27.74 28.88 -10.46
N THR A 118 28.42 28.39 -11.50
CA THR A 118 27.81 27.92 -12.74
C THR A 118 27.99 26.40 -12.84
N PRO A 119 26.90 25.61 -12.71
CA PRO A 119 26.97 24.16 -12.87
C PRO A 119 27.50 23.76 -14.25
N GLY A 120 28.31 22.70 -14.30
CA GLY A 120 28.88 22.15 -15.53
C GLY A 120 27.89 21.31 -16.35
N ALA A 121 28.43 20.56 -17.32
CA ALA A 121 27.66 19.68 -18.20
C ALA A 121 27.17 18.39 -17.53
N VAL A 122 27.83 17.96 -16.45
CA VAL A 122 27.53 16.77 -15.65
C VAL A 122 27.29 17.20 -14.21
N ASN A 123 26.41 16.49 -13.50
CA ASN A 123 26.01 16.79 -12.12
C ASN A 123 25.57 18.25 -11.98
N ARG A 124 24.40 18.54 -12.53
CA ARG A 124 23.75 19.85 -12.48
C ARG A 124 22.55 19.78 -11.53
N PRO A 125 22.73 20.04 -10.22
CA PRO A 125 21.61 20.07 -9.30
C PRO A 125 20.56 21.09 -9.76
N LEU A 126 19.30 20.67 -9.69
CA LEU A 126 18.18 21.50 -10.13
C LEU A 126 17.64 22.27 -8.93
N VAL A 127 17.83 23.60 -8.96
CA VAL A 127 17.30 24.51 -7.93
C VAL A 127 15.80 24.58 -8.06
N THR A 128 15.12 24.39 -6.94
CA THR A 128 13.66 24.28 -6.89
C THR A 128 13.04 25.35 -6.01
N SER A 129 13.84 26.01 -5.18
CA SER A 129 13.51 27.24 -4.49
C SER A 129 14.78 28.06 -4.29
N GLY A 130 14.69 29.39 -4.37
CA GLY A 130 15.83 30.28 -4.19
C GLY A 130 16.79 30.30 -5.38
N ARG A 131 18.09 30.37 -5.09
CA ARG A 131 19.18 30.49 -6.08
C ARG A 131 20.26 29.44 -5.85
N TRP A 132 21.07 29.19 -6.88
CA TRP A 132 22.23 28.32 -6.76
C TRP A 132 23.31 28.94 -5.86
N VAL A 133 24.36 28.16 -5.56
CA VAL A 133 25.41 28.53 -4.61
C VAL A 133 26.05 29.87 -4.96
N ARG A 134 26.37 30.66 -3.94
CA ARG A 134 27.12 31.92 -4.00
C ARG A 134 28.02 32.02 -2.78
N PRO A 135 29.11 32.80 -2.84
CA PRO A 135 30.02 32.97 -1.72
C PRO A 135 29.28 33.37 -0.45
N GLY A 136 29.54 32.66 0.65
CA GLY A 136 28.93 32.89 1.96
C GLY A 136 27.49 32.39 2.11
N GLY A 137 26.93 31.67 1.14
CA GLY A 137 25.61 31.02 1.22
C GLY A 137 25.69 29.51 1.05
N THR A 138 24.69 28.80 1.57
CA THR A 138 24.56 27.34 1.41
C THR A 138 23.26 26.97 0.70
N VAL A 139 23.31 25.95 -0.14
CA VAL A 139 22.12 25.35 -0.77
C VAL A 139 21.92 23.99 -0.13
N LEU A 140 20.69 23.70 0.32
CA LEU A 140 20.37 22.41 0.94
C LEU A 140 19.66 21.48 -0.05
N GLU A 141 19.88 20.18 0.10
CA GLU A 141 19.10 19.16 -0.61
C GLU A 141 17.65 19.18 -0.12
N ARG A 142 16.68 19.03 -1.03
CA ARG A 142 15.25 19.22 -0.73
C ARG A 142 14.73 18.30 0.38
N GLY A 143 15.11 17.03 0.37
CA GLY A 143 14.78 16.08 1.43
C GLY A 143 15.34 16.50 2.78
N PHE A 144 16.60 16.91 2.83
CA PHE A 144 17.25 17.38 4.04
C PHE A 144 16.66 18.69 4.59
N ALA A 145 16.41 19.67 3.72
CA ALA A 145 15.77 20.92 4.10
C ALA A 145 14.35 20.70 4.67
N THR A 146 13.59 19.79 4.06
CA THR A 146 12.26 19.38 4.56
C THR A 146 12.36 18.71 5.93
N ALA A 147 13.34 17.82 6.13
CA ALA A 147 13.54 17.12 7.40
C ALA A 147 13.96 18.07 8.53
N LEU A 148 14.74 19.10 8.21
CA LEU A 148 15.15 20.15 9.15
C LEU A 148 14.07 21.23 9.36
N ASN A 149 13.01 21.23 8.54
CA ASN A 149 12.01 22.29 8.47
C ASN A 149 12.64 23.68 8.22
N VAL A 150 13.57 23.76 7.26
CA VAL A 150 14.33 24.96 6.91
C VAL A 150 14.02 25.38 5.47
N GLY A 151 13.72 26.67 5.28
CA GLY A 151 13.43 27.28 3.99
C GLY A 151 14.57 28.15 3.46
N VAL A 152 14.35 28.73 2.27
CA VAL A 152 15.25 29.77 1.73
C VAL A 152 15.11 31.05 2.57
N GLY A 153 16.24 31.61 3.00
CA GLY A 153 16.30 32.79 3.87
C GLY A 153 16.57 32.47 5.35
N ASP A 154 16.35 31.21 5.76
CA ASP A 154 16.72 30.73 7.09
C ASP A 154 18.24 30.59 7.23
N HIS A 155 18.71 30.42 8.47
CA HIS A 155 20.12 30.22 8.78
C HIS A 155 20.37 28.83 9.36
N VAL A 156 21.46 28.22 8.90
CA VAL A 156 21.97 26.95 9.44
C VAL A 156 23.40 27.13 9.90
N THR A 157 23.80 26.41 10.93
CA THR A 157 25.16 26.48 11.48
C THR A 157 25.90 25.21 11.12
N ILE A 158 26.90 25.31 10.23
CA ILE A 158 27.72 24.19 9.77
C ILE A 158 29.11 24.31 10.40
N ALA A 159 29.52 23.27 11.14
CA ALA A 159 30.77 23.26 11.93
C ALA A 159 30.95 24.57 12.73
N GLY A 160 29.93 24.96 13.49
CA GLY A 160 29.98 26.16 14.34
C GLY A 160 29.83 27.51 13.64
N ARG A 161 29.79 27.57 12.30
CA ARG A 161 29.62 28.83 11.55
C ARG A 161 28.24 28.94 10.90
N SER A 162 27.58 30.09 11.06
CA SER A 162 26.26 30.34 10.50
C SER A 162 26.31 30.73 9.02
N TYR A 163 25.43 30.13 8.22
CA TYR A 163 25.26 30.39 6.80
C TYR A 163 23.77 30.58 6.47
N PRO A 164 23.42 31.58 5.64
CA PRO A 164 22.08 31.70 5.10
C PRO A 164 21.82 30.60 4.05
N VAL A 165 20.65 30.00 4.10
CA VAL A 165 20.16 29.07 3.10
C VAL A 165 19.68 29.88 1.90
N VAL A 166 20.46 29.87 0.82
CA VAL A 166 20.19 30.67 -0.39
C VAL A 166 19.36 29.91 -1.42
N GLY A 167 19.25 28.59 -1.29
CA GLY A 167 18.45 27.76 -2.18
C GLY A 167 18.19 26.36 -1.67
N ILE A 168 17.25 25.68 -2.34
CA ILE A 168 16.91 24.28 -2.15
C ILE A 168 16.96 23.58 -3.50
N ALA A 169 17.73 22.50 -3.61
CA ALA A 169 17.97 21.81 -4.87
C ALA A 169 17.80 20.28 -4.77
N VAL A 170 17.72 19.62 -5.93
CA VAL A 170 17.71 18.16 -6.05
C VAL A 170 18.83 17.69 -6.96
N THR A 171 19.33 16.47 -6.72
CA THR A 171 20.36 15.82 -7.53
C THR A 171 20.08 14.33 -7.68
N ALA A 172 20.61 13.72 -8.75
CA ALA A 172 20.70 12.27 -8.91
C ALA A 172 22.14 11.73 -8.81
N ALA A 173 23.13 12.62 -8.65
CA ALA A 173 24.55 12.24 -8.67
C ALA A 173 25.00 11.54 -7.40
N THR A 174 24.36 11.83 -6.28
CA THR A 174 24.61 11.17 -5.00
C THR A 174 23.33 10.60 -4.43
N PRO A 175 23.39 9.57 -3.58
CA PRO A 175 22.29 9.24 -2.70
C PRO A 175 21.86 10.51 -1.94
N ILE A 176 20.57 10.65 -1.76
CA ILE A 176 19.92 11.79 -1.10
C ILE A 176 19.75 11.50 0.39
N TYR A 177 19.33 12.50 1.18
CA TYR A 177 19.08 12.32 2.60
C TYR A 177 18.21 11.07 2.86
N PRO A 178 18.66 10.14 3.73
CA PRO A 178 19.72 10.27 4.73
C PRO A 178 21.08 9.64 4.37
N TRP A 179 21.42 9.43 3.09
CA TRP A 179 22.65 8.70 2.69
C TRP A 179 23.65 9.55 1.90
N ALA A 180 23.63 10.88 2.09
CA ALA A 180 24.45 11.80 1.31
C ALA A 180 25.96 11.52 1.39
N ALA A 181 26.44 11.02 2.53
CA ALA A 181 27.83 10.60 2.76
C ALA A 181 28.28 9.40 1.93
N GLN A 182 27.34 8.67 1.32
CA GLN A 182 27.62 7.40 0.67
C GLN A 182 28.29 6.44 1.67
N ILE A 183 29.16 5.54 1.21
CA ILE A 183 29.94 4.65 2.10
C ILE A 183 31.33 5.26 2.38
N GLY A 184 31.65 6.41 1.78
CA GLY A 184 32.99 6.95 1.76
C GLY A 184 34.03 6.00 1.10
N PRO A 185 35.17 6.51 0.66
CA PRO A 185 36.19 5.73 -0.05
C PRO A 185 36.95 4.72 0.83
N TYR A 186 36.91 4.85 2.16
CA TYR A 186 37.52 3.88 3.08
C TYR A 186 36.51 3.13 3.95
N GLY A 187 35.22 3.19 3.63
CA GLY A 187 34.17 2.80 4.58
C GLY A 187 34.01 3.85 5.68
N GLY A 188 34.00 5.14 5.30
CA GLY A 188 33.80 6.27 6.21
C GLY A 188 32.52 6.12 7.04
N PRO A 189 32.30 6.98 8.05
CA PRO A 189 31.18 6.83 8.99
C PRO A 189 29.90 6.57 8.20
N SER A 190 29.32 5.37 8.36
CA SER A 190 28.10 4.91 7.69
C SER A 190 26.85 5.57 8.27
N ASP A 191 27.02 6.80 8.72
CA ASP A 191 26.08 7.56 9.50
C ASP A 191 25.15 8.34 8.56
N TYR A 192 23.93 8.50 9.03
CA TYR A 192 22.88 9.17 8.31
C TYR A 192 23.23 10.65 8.16
N SER A 193 23.29 11.13 6.91
CA SER A 193 23.75 12.48 6.59
C SER A 193 22.88 13.15 5.54
N GLY A 194 22.74 14.46 5.70
CA GLY A 194 22.18 15.36 4.71
C GLY A 194 23.21 15.86 3.70
N LEU A 195 22.73 16.52 2.65
CA LEU A 195 23.56 17.11 1.60
C LEU A 195 23.39 18.63 1.58
N ALA A 196 24.52 19.32 1.52
CA ALA A 196 24.60 20.76 1.29
C ALA A 196 25.62 21.06 0.18
N TRP A 197 25.38 22.13 -0.57
CA TRP A 197 26.31 22.66 -1.55
C TRP A 197 26.76 24.06 -1.15
N MET A 198 28.06 24.31 -1.30
CA MET A 198 28.70 25.60 -1.07
C MET A 198 29.69 25.88 -2.20
N THR A 199 30.21 27.10 -2.30
CA THR A 199 31.26 27.40 -3.28
C THR A 199 32.54 26.60 -2.99
N PRO A 200 33.44 26.39 -3.97
CA PRO A 200 34.66 25.61 -3.74
C PRO A 200 35.60 26.30 -2.74
N SER A 201 35.59 27.64 -2.70
CA SER A 201 36.30 28.45 -1.70
C SER A 201 35.73 28.27 -0.31
N ASP A 202 34.40 28.31 -0.14
CA ASP A 202 33.76 28.17 1.17
C ASP A 202 33.91 26.74 1.71
N ALA A 203 33.74 25.72 0.88
CA ALA A 203 33.96 24.33 1.26
C ALA A 203 35.43 24.08 1.68
N ARG A 204 36.40 24.69 0.98
CA ARG A 204 37.82 24.61 1.35
C ARG A 204 38.10 25.31 2.69
N ALA A 205 37.55 26.51 2.89
CA ALA A 205 37.70 27.24 4.15
C ALA A 205 37.06 26.47 5.32
N LEU A 206 35.90 25.86 5.10
CA LEU A 206 35.23 25.00 6.09
C LEU A 206 36.12 23.81 6.48
N ALA A 207 36.67 23.09 5.49
CA ALA A 207 37.55 21.95 5.74
C ALA A 207 38.80 22.34 6.53
N SER A 208 39.48 23.43 6.15
CA SER A 208 40.73 23.87 6.79
C SER A 208 40.52 24.45 8.19
N SER A 209 39.39 25.12 8.45
CA SER A 209 39.14 25.79 9.74
C SER A 209 38.92 24.83 10.91
N HIS A 210 38.46 23.60 10.63
CA HIS A 210 38.05 22.65 11.66
C HIS A 210 38.71 21.26 11.50
N ASN A 211 39.74 21.13 10.63
CA ASN A 211 40.40 19.86 10.31
C ASN A 211 39.41 18.74 9.99
N LEU A 212 38.36 19.07 9.22
CA LEU A 212 37.28 18.14 8.92
C LEU A 212 37.74 17.08 7.90
N PRO A 213 37.20 15.85 7.95
CA PRO A 213 37.47 14.85 6.94
C PRO A 213 37.04 15.33 5.54
N VAL A 214 37.86 15.02 4.53
CA VAL A 214 37.60 15.38 3.13
C VAL A 214 37.75 14.17 2.23
N THR A 215 36.85 14.05 1.26
CA THR A 215 36.92 13.12 0.12
C THR A 215 36.99 13.93 -1.18
N LEU A 216 37.75 13.45 -2.15
CA LEU A 216 37.71 13.95 -3.53
C LEU A 216 36.75 13.09 -4.34
N ALA A 217 35.89 13.76 -5.08
CA ALA A 217 34.91 13.15 -5.97
C ALA A 217 35.11 13.62 -7.41
N LEU A 218 34.91 12.71 -8.35
CA LEU A 218 34.89 12.99 -9.79
C LEU A 218 33.68 12.30 -10.40
N ASP A 219 32.82 13.09 -11.04
CA ASP A 219 31.64 12.62 -11.73
C ASP A 219 31.95 12.44 -13.22
N LEU A 220 31.63 11.28 -13.77
CA LEU A 220 31.96 10.91 -15.15
C LEU A 220 30.69 10.57 -15.94
N LYS A 221 30.65 11.04 -17.19
CA LYS A 221 29.68 10.67 -18.21
C LYS A 221 30.39 9.86 -19.30
N LEU A 222 29.95 8.64 -19.54
CA LEU A 222 30.60 7.73 -20.49
C LEU A 222 29.95 7.81 -21.87
N HIS A 223 30.72 7.51 -22.91
CA HIS A 223 30.24 7.46 -24.30
C HIS A 223 29.29 6.28 -24.53
N ASP A 224 29.63 5.11 -24.00
CA ASP A 224 28.86 3.87 -24.17
C ASP A 224 28.19 3.44 -22.84
N PRO A 225 26.84 3.44 -22.79
CA PRO A 225 26.09 2.96 -21.62
C PRO A 225 26.35 1.49 -21.24
N ALA A 226 26.82 0.66 -22.18
CA ALA A 226 27.11 -0.75 -21.92
C ALA A 226 28.36 -0.95 -21.06
N ARG A 227 29.31 0.01 -21.10
CA ARG A 227 30.58 -0.07 -20.35
C ARG A 227 30.50 0.42 -18.90
N ILE A 228 29.37 1.02 -18.49
CA ILE A 228 29.18 1.60 -17.15
C ILE A 228 29.53 0.61 -16.03
N GLU A 229 29.15 -0.66 -16.16
CA GLU A 229 29.39 -1.67 -15.11
C GLU A 229 30.82 -2.22 -15.13
N THR A 230 31.53 -2.14 -16.26
CA THR A 230 32.89 -2.66 -16.44
C THR A 230 33.96 -1.57 -16.29
N PHE A 231 33.59 -0.30 -16.35
CA PHE A 231 34.50 0.83 -16.17
C PHE A 231 35.26 0.78 -14.82
N PRO A 232 34.59 0.49 -13.66
CA PRO A 232 35.28 0.37 -12.37
C PRO A 232 36.37 -0.70 -12.28
N THR A 233 36.22 -1.79 -13.02
CA THR A 233 37.16 -2.93 -12.96
C THR A 233 38.34 -2.75 -13.91
N THR A 234 38.14 -2.00 -14.99
CA THR A 234 39.14 -1.74 -16.04
C THR A 234 40.04 -0.55 -15.72
N HIS A 235 39.52 0.48 -15.03
CA HIS A 235 40.24 1.73 -14.74
C HIS A 235 40.70 1.83 -13.28
N ARG A 236 41.15 0.70 -12.70
CA ARG A 236 41.71 0.69 -11.34
C ARG A 236 43.07 1.36 -11.32
N ILE A 237 43.23 2.36 -10.45
CA ILE A 237 44.51 3.02 -10.24
C ILE A 237 45.28 2.24 -9.18
N ALA A 238 46.27 1.45 -9.58
CA ALA A 238 46.96 0.51 -8.68
C ALA A 238 47.59 1.17 -7.43
N ALA A 239 48.00 2.44 -7.54
CA ALA A 239 48.65 3.18 -6.46
C ALA A 239 47.67 3.91 -5.52
N LEU A 240 46.37 3.99 -5.86
CA LEU A 240 45.39 4.84 -5.17
C LEU A 240 44.09 4.08 -4.92
N ARG A 241 43.55 4.18 -3.70
CA ARG A 241 42.24 3.57 -3.39
C ARG A 241 41.10 4.47 -3.90
N VAL A 242 40.65 4.19 -5.12
CA VAL A 242 39.48 4.83 -5.74
C VAL A 242 38.30 3.87 -5.72
N ASN A 243 37.17 4.34 -5.21
CA ASN A 243 35.91 3.60 -5.25
C ASN A 243 35.00 4.19 -6.31
N PHE A 244 34.39 3.33 -7.10
CA PHE A 244 33.48 3.74 -8.14
C PHE A 244 32.05 3.35 -7.76
N HIS A 245 31.14 4.31 -7.88
CA HIS A 245 29.72 4.08 -7.74
C HIS A 245 29.03 4.35 -9.07
N THR A 246 28.39 3.34 -9.63
CA THR A 246 27.57 3.52 -10.84
C THR A 246 26.24 4.13 -10.48
N TRP A 247 25.60 4.82 -11.44
CA TRP A 247 24.25 5.36 -11.23
C TRP A 247 23.24 4.26 -10.84
N ARG A 248 23.43 3.01 -11.31
CA ARG A 248 22.60 1.86 -10.91
C ARG A 248 22.83 1.48 -9.46
N PHE A 249 24.06 1.55 -8.97
CA PHE A 249 24.36 1.39 -7.57
C PHE A 249 23.68 2.47 -6.73
N THR A 250 23.78 3.75 -7.12
CA THR A 250 23.11 4.87 -6.43
C THR A 250 21.60 4.71 -6.43
N ALA A 251 20.99 4.37 -7.57
CA ALA A 251 19.55 4.11 -7.68
C ALA A 251 19.11 2.97 -6.74
N ARG A 252 19.89 1.88 -6.65
CA ARG A 252 19.63 0.76 -5.73
C ARG A 252 19.92 1.08 -4.27
N GLN A 253 20.89 1.94 -3.98
CA GLN A 253 21.25 2.33 -2.61
C GLN A 253 20.12 3.16 -1.99
N ASP A 254 19.50 4.03 -2.76
CA ASP A 254 18.25 4.71 -2.36
C ASP A 254 17.12 3.70 -2.09
N MET A 255 17.14 2.53 -2.75
CA MET A 255 16.24 1.42 -2.44
C MET A 255 16.65 0.61 -1.22
N VAL A 256 17.80 0.80 -0.57
CA VAL A 256 18.17 0.02 0.63
C VAL A 256 17.23 0.33 1.80
N ILE A 257 16.69 1.56 1.86
CA ILE A 257 15.58 1.90 2.77
C ILE A 257 14.32 1.09 2.42
N LEU A 258 14.01 0.90 1.13
CA LEU A 258 12.85 0.14 0.64
C LEU A 258 13.04 -1.39 0.74
N ARG A 259 14.27 -1.89 0.57
CA ARG A 259 14.59 -3.32 0.45
C ARG A 259 14.51 -4.03 1.79
N ASN A 260 14.88 -3.34 2.88
CA ASN A 260 14.70 -3.88 4.23
C ASN A 260 13.24 -3.82 4.73
N SER A 261 12.34 -3.18 3.97
CA SER A 261 10.88 -3.12 4.22
C SER A 261 10.09 -4.10 3.34
N GLN A 262 10.78 -4.89 2.50
CA GLN A 262 10.19 -5.97 1.68
C GLN A 262 9.29 -6.91 2.48
N PRO A 263 9.62 -7.35 3.71
CA PRO A 263 8.74 -8.25 4.46
C PRO A 263 7.32 -7.70 4.65
N ILE A 264 7.20 -6.38 4.90
CA ILE A 264 5.90 -5.72 5.10
C ILE A 264 5.07 -5.78 3.82
N LEU A 265 5.67 -5.44 2.68
CA LEU A 265 4.98 -5.44 1.38
C LEU A 265 4.61 -6.85 0.92
N VAL A 266 5.50 -7.82 1.14
CA VAL A 266 5.23 -9.23 0.81
C VAL A 266 4.08 -9.75 1.66
N VAL A 267 4.20 -9.67 3.00
CA VAL A 267 3.14 -10.12 3.91
C VAL A 267 1.84 -9.39 3.64
N GLY A 268 1.87 -8.06 3.50
CA GLY A 268 0.72 -7.24 3.16
C GLY A 268 0.05 -7.67 1.86
N SER A 269 0.82 -7.96 0.81
CA SER A 269 0.32 -8.46 -0.48
C SER A 269 -0.37 -9.81 -0.34
N TRP A 270 0.19 -10.74 0.44
CA TRP A 270 -0.42 -12.05 0.70
C TRP A 270 -1.73 -11.91 1.48
N LEU A 271 -1.75 -11.09 2.54
CA LEU A 271 -2.96 -10.81 3.33
C LEU A 271 -4.05 -10.16 2.46
N LEU A 272 -3.70 -9.16 1.65
CA LEU A 272 -4.63 -8.49 0.74
C LEU A 272 -5.19 -9.44 -0.31
N SER A 273 -4.34 -10.27 -0.91
CA SER A 273 -4.75 -11.27 -1.90
C SER A 273 -5.73 -12.27 -1.30
N PHE A 274 -5.44 -12.77 -0.11
CA PHE A 274 -6.34 -13.68 0.62
C PHE A 274 -7.70 -13.04 0.91
N LEU A 275 -7.70 -11.78 1.35
CA LEU A 275 -8.91 -11.03 1.68
C LEU A 275 -9.75 -10.74 0.42
N ALA A 276 -9.10 -10.42 -0.69
CA ALA A 276 -9.74 -10.23 -2.00
C ALA A 276 -10.41 -11.52 -2.50
N ILE A 277 -9.69 -12.65 -2.47
CA ILE A 277 -10.23 -13.97 -2.86
C ILE A 277 -11.45 -14.33 -1.99
N THR A 278 -11.36 -14.09 -0.68
CA THR A 278 -12.44 -14.34 0.27
C THR A 278 -13.68 -13.49 -0.06
N GLY A 279 -13.49 -12.21 -0.42
CA GLY A 279 -14.57 -11.32 -0.84
C GLY A 279 -15.26 -11.74 -2.13
N VAL A 280 -14.48 -12.14 -3.15
CA VAL A 280 -15.01 -12.66 -4.42
C VAL A 280 -15.81 -13.94 -4.18
N ALA A 281 -15.31 -14.84 -3.34
CA ALA A 281 -16.02 -16.06 -2.97
C ALA A 281 -17.35 -15.77 -2.24
N ALA A 282 -17.36 -14.79 -1.34
CA ALA A 282 -18.57 -14.37 -0.62
C ALA A 282 -19.64 -13.81 -1.58
N LEU A 283 -19.22 -12.93 -2.51
CA LEU A 283 -20.09 -12.34 -3.52
C LEU A 283 -20.68 -13.42 -4.45
N ALA A 284 -19.85 -14.31 -4.98
CA ALA A 284 -20.30 -15.39 -5.85
C ALA A 284 -21.29 -16.33 -5.15
N ALA A 285 -21.01 -16.69 -3.90
CA ALA A 285 -21.86 -17.60 -3.12
C ALA A 285 -23.21 -16.98 -2.75
N GLY A 286 -23.25 -15.69 -2.44
CA GLY A 286 -24.47 -14.97 -2.05
C GLY A 286 -25.46 -14.77 -3.19
N ARG A 287 -24.96 -14.61 -4.42
CA ARG A 287 -25.81 -14.30 -5.58
C ARG A 287 -26.35 -15.51 -6.30
N ALA A 288 -25.68 -16.66 -6.17
CA ALA A 288 -26.11 -17.90 -6.81
C ALA A 288 -27.55 -18.30 -6.47
N VAL A 289 -28.01 -18.03 -5.25
CA VAL A 289 -29.36 -18.42 -4.78
C VAL A 289 -30.47 -17.54 -5.38
N GLU A 290 -30.27 -16.22 -5.45
CA GLU A 290 -31.27 -15.30 -5.99
C GLU A 290 -31.35 -15.40 -7.53
N GLN A 291 -30.21 -15.65 -8.17
CA GLN A 291 -30.13 -15.78 -9.63
C GLN A 291 -30.73 -17.08 -10.16
N THR A 292 -30.69 -18.18 -9.41
CA THR A 292 -31.39 -19.42 -9.82
C THR A 292 -32.90 -19.19 -9.92
N ARG A 293 -33.49 -18.41 -9.01
CA ARG A 293 -34.93 -18.07 -9.07
C ARG A 293 -35.24 -17.18 -10.27
N ARG A 294 -34.40 -16.19 -10.55
CA ARG A 294 -34.56 -15.29 -11.71
C ARG A 294 -34.39 -15.98 -13.05
N ALA A 295 -33.38 -16.84 -13.18
CA ALA A 295 -33.18 -17.66 -14.37
C ALA A 295 -34.36 -18.62 -14.57
N GLY A 296 -34.93 -19.16 -13.48
CA GLY A 296 -36.17 -19.94 -13.50
C GLY A 296 -37.37 -19.14 -14.00
N LEU A 297 -37.57 -17.90 -13.52
CA LEU A 297 -38.65 -17.02 -13.96
C LEU A 297 -38.50 -16.61 -15.44
N LEU A 298 -37.28 -16.29 -15.89
CA LEU A 298 -37.02 -16.00 -17.30
C LEU A 298 -37.26 -17.23 -18.19
N LYS A 299 -36.83 -18.42 -17.75
CA LYS A 299 -37.14 -19.69 -18.44
C LYS A 299 -38.65 -19.94 -18.51
N ALA A 300 -39.41 -19.65 -17.45
CA ALA A 300 -40.86 -19.85 -17.40
C ALA A 300 -41.62 -18.96 -18.40
N VAL A 301 -41.08 -17.79 -18.74
CA VAL A 301 -41.63 -16.87 -19.75
C VAL A 301 -41.12 -17.20 -21.18
N GLY A 302 -40.32 -18.26 -21.33
CA GLY A 302 -39.81 -18.73 -22.63
C GLY A 302 -38.47 -18.12 -23.06
N ALA A 303 -37.73 -17.48 -22.15
CA ALA A 303 -36.40 -16.94 -22.48
C ALA A 303 -35.40 -18.07 -22.81
N THR A 304 -34.68 -17.91 -23.92
CA THR A 304 -33.61 -18.84 -24.30
C THR A 304 -32.43 -18.74 -23.33
N PRO A 305 -31.65 -19.83 -23.11
CA PRO A 305 -30.48 -19.81 -22.24
C PRO A 305 -29.48 -18.70 -22.60
N GLY A 306 -29.31 -18.40 -23.89
CA GLY A 306 -28.46 -17.32 -24.37
C GLY A 306 -28.94 -15.92 -23.96
N LEU A 307 -30.25 -15.67 -23.97
CA LEU A 307 -30.82 -14.40 -23.51
C LEU A 307 -30.61 -14.22 -21.99
N ILE A 308 -30.75 -15.29 -21.22
CA ILE A 308 -30.53 -15.28 -19.77
C ILE A 308 -29.07 -14.93 -19.46
N VAL A 309 -28.12 -15.64 -20.09
CA VAL A 309 -26.69 -15.39 -19.91
C VAL A 309 -26.32 -13.96 -20.30
N THR A 310 -26.80 -13.46 -21.43
CA THR A 310 -26.49 -12.10 -21.91
C THR A 310 -27.05 -11.01 -21.00
N VAL A 311 -28.29 -11.12 -20.54
CA VAL A 311 -28.89 -10.12 -19.62
C VAL A 311 -28.13 -10.07 -18.30
N LEU A 312 -27.88 -11.23 -17.67
CA LEU A 312 -27.13 -11.31 -16.42
C LEU A 312 -25.70 -10.80 -16.62
N LEU A 313 -24.95 -11.33 -17.60
CA LEU A 313 -23.56 -10.93 -17.83
C LEU A 313 -23.44 -9.41 -18.09
N THR A 314 -24.36 -8.83 -18.86
CA THR A 314 -24.35 -7.39 -19.16
C THR A 314 -24.56 -6.55 -17.89
N GLU A 315 -25.48 -6.94 -17.01
CA GLU A 315 -25.70 -6.25 -15.73
C GLU A 315 -24.43 -6.24 -14.86
N TYR A 316 -23.82 -7.41 -14.67
CA TYR A 316 -22.64 -7.56 -13.81
C TYR A 316 -21.40 -6.90 -14.40
N LEU A 317 -21.21 -7.03 -15.71
CA LEU A 317 -20.10 -6.40 -16.41
C LEU A 317 -20.23 -4.87 -16.32
N ALA A 318 -21.42 -4.31 -16.51
CA ALA A 318 -21.64 -2.87 -16.38
C ALA A 318 -21.32 -2.36 -14.98
N LEU A 319 -21.78 -3.05 -13.93
CA LEU A 319 -21.49 -2.68 -12.54
C LEU A 319 -20.00 -2.86 -12.19
N ALA A 320 -19.36 -3.91 -12.69
CA ALA A 320 -17.93 -4.15 -12.46
C ALA A 320 -17.07 -3.08 -13.15
N LEU A 321 -17.36 -2.74 -14.41
CA LEU A 321 -16.65 -1.68 -15.12
C LEU A 321 -16.88 -0.29 -14.50
N ALA A 322 -18.08 -0.01 -14.01
CA ALA A 322 -18.34 1.22 -13.26
C ALA A 322 -17.54 1.28 -11.94
N GLY A 323 -17.44 0.14 -11.24
CA GLY A 323 -16.62 0.00 -10.04
C GLY A 323 -15.13 0.14 -10.33
N ASP A 324 -14.66 -0.46 -11.44
CA ASP A 324 -13.28 -0.36 -11.91
C ASP A 324 -12.90 1.10 -12.21
N ALA A 325 -13.75 1.82 -12.95
CA ALA A 325 -13.54 3.23 -13.23
C ALA A 325 -13.46 4.08 -11.95
N LEU A 326 -14.38 3.87 -11.00
CA LEU A 326 -14.35 4.56 -9.70
C LEU A 326 -13.09 4.20 -8.91
N GLY A 327 -12.69 2.93 -8.90
CA GLY A 327 -11.51 2.46 -8.18
C GLY A 327 -10.22 3.05 -8.73
N LEU A 328 -10.09 3.13 -10.06
CA LEU A 328 -8.95 3.76 -10.73
C LEU A 328 -8.90 5.27 -10.47
N VAL A 329 -10.05 5.96 -10.43
CA VAL A 329 -10.11 7.39 -10.05
C VAL A 329 -9.64 7.58 -8.62
N ILE A 330 -10.12 6.77 -7.67
CA ILE A 330 -9.69 6.82 -6.27
C ILE A 330 -8.18 6.55 -6.16
N ALA A 331 -7.69 5.52 -6.83
CA ALA A 331 -6.26 5.20 -6.84
C ALA A 331 -5.42 6.37 -7.37
N ARG A 332 -5.82 6.96 -8.51
CA ARG A 332 -5.12 8.12 -9.10
C ARG A 332 -5.03 9.30 -8.14
N LEU A 333 -6.09 9.56 -7.39
CA LEU A 333 -6.14 10.64 -6.40
C LEU A 333 -5.33 10.32 -5.13
N ALA A 334 -5.24 9.04 -4.77
CA ALA A 334 -4.50 8.58 -3.60
C ALA A 334 -3.00 8.39 -3.84
N VAL A 335 -2.56 8.09 -5.08
CA VAL A 335 -1.14 7.87 -5.42
C VAL A 335 -0.23 9.02 -4.96
N PRO A 336 -0.53 10.31 -5.21
CA PRO A 336 0.31 11.40 -4.73
C PRO A 336 0.49 11.40 -3.21
N ALA A 337 -0.56 11.13 -2.44
CA ALA A 337 -0.51 11.13 -0.98
C ALA A 337 0.32 9.98 -0.39
N VAL A 338 0.40 8.85 -1.09
CA VAL A 338 1.16 7.66 -0.66
C VAL A 338 2.60 7.69 -1.20
N ALA A 339 2.80 8.21 -2.43
CA ALA A 339 4.09 8.29 -3.11
C ALA A 339 4.93 9.53 -2.73
N SER A 340 4.39 10.46 -1.92
CA SER A 340 5.09 11.67 -1.45
C SER A 340 5.83 11.53 -0.11
N PRO A 341 6.88 10.70 0.02
CA PRO A 341 7.88 10.92 1.07
C PRO A 341 9.25 11.37 0.54
N THR A 342 9.61 11.12 -0.72
CA THR A 342 10.84 11.66 -1.30
C THR A 342 10.57 13.03 -1.91
N ALA A 343 10.36 14.02 -1.04
CA ALA A 343 10.38 15.44 -1.41
C ALA A 343 11.67 15.82 -2.16
N SER A 344 12.70 14.97 -2.15
CA SER A 344 13.96 15.06 -2.87
C SER A 344 13.90 14.78 -4.38
N ARG A 345 12.80 14.28 -4.95
CA ARG A 345 12.74 13.91 -6.39
C ARG A 345 11.69 14.71 -7.15
N ILE A 346 11.83 14.75 -8.47
CA ILE A 346 10.91 15.45 -9.37
C ILE A 346 10.23 14.40 -10.25
N GLY A 347 8.90 14.46 -10.31
CA GLY A 347 8.08 13.57 -11.13
C GLY A 347 6.72 13.28 -10.52
N ALA A 348 5.75 12.96 -11.37
CA ALA A 348 4.43 12.48 -10.97
C ALA A 348 4.31 11.00 -11.33
N THR A 349 4.01 10.16 -10.34
CA THR A 349 3.69 8.75 -10.56
C THR A 349 2.24 8.66 -11.05
N GLY A 350 2.07 8.46 -12.35
CA GLY A 350 0.76 8.17 -12.94
C GLY A 350 0.43 6.67 -12.86
N LEU A 351 -0.85 6.33 -12.96
CA LEU A 351 -1.25 4.95 -13.21
C LEU A 351 -0.74 4.54 -14.60
N GLY A 352 0.18 3.57 -14.67
CA GLY A 352 0.67 3.04 -15.94
C GLY A 352 -0.43 2.31 -16.71
N GLY A 353 -0.33 2.27 -18.04
CA GLY A 353 -1.29 1.55 -18.89
C GLY A 353 -1.44 0.07 -18.50
N ALA A 354 -0.34 -0.58 -18.11
CA ALA A 354 -0.35 -1.95 -17.60
C ALA A 354 -1.18 -2.10 -16.31
N THR A 355 -1.16 -1.11 -15.41
CA THR A 355 -1.97 -1.12 -14.18
C THR A 355 -3.46 -1.03 -14.50
N VAL A 356 -3.83 -0.18 -15.46
CA VAL A 356 -5.22 -0.05 -15.93
C VAL A 356 -5.70 -1.37 -16.54
N VAL A 357 -4.90 -1.97 -17.44
CA VAL A 357 -5.24 -3.26 -18.06
C VAL A 357 -5.40 -4.35 -17.00
N ALA A 358 -4.48 -4.45 -16.04
CA ALA A 358 -4.55 -5.47 -15.00
C ALA A 358 -5.77 -5.29 -14.07
N ALA A 359 -6.11 -4.05 -13.71
CA ALA A 359 -7.31 -3.72 -12.95
C ALA A 359 -8.59 -4.09 -13.71
N THR A 360 -8.68 -3.73 -15.00
CA THR A 360 -9.84 -4.05 -15.83
C THR A 360 -9.98 -5.56 -16.04
N VAL A 361 -8.88 -6.29 -16.22
CA VAL A 361 -8.88 -7.77 -16.28
C VAL A 361 -9.42 -8.36 -14.98
N LEU A 362 -9.01 -7.84 -13.81
CA LEU A 362 -9.53 -8.28 -12.52
C LEU A 362 -11.04 -8.01 -12.41
N ALA A 363 -11.51 -6.81 -12.77
CA ALA A 363 -12.92 -6.45 -12.71
C ALA A 363 -13.78 -7.37 -13.61
N VAL A 364 -13.30 -7.63 -14.84
CA VAL A 364 -13.95 -8.57 -15.77
C VAL A 364 -13.94 -9.99 -15.19
N ALA A 365 -12.82 -10.46 -14.63
CA ALA A 365 -12.73 -11.78 -14.02
C ALA A 365 -13.73 -11.92 -12.85
N VAL A 366 -13.87 -10.90 -12.00
CA VAL A 366 -14.86 -10.88 -10.91
C VAL A 366 -16.29 -10.93 -11.45
N ALA A 367 -16.60 -10.19 -12.51
CA ALA A 367 -17.92 -10.22 -13.15
C ALA A 367 -18.23 -11.59 -13.76
N VAL A 368 -17.27 -12.20 -14.46
CA VAL A 368 -17.40 -13.53 -15.07
C VAL A 368 -17.54 -14.59 -13.99
N LEU A 369 -16.66 -14.63 -12.99
CA LEU A 369 -16.75 -15.62 -11.90
C LEU A 369 -18.06 -15.51 -11.11
N SER A 370 -18.54 -14.28 -10.91
CA SER A 370 -19.83 -14.01 -10.25
C SER A 370 -21.04 -14.48 -11.06
N THR A 371 -20.91 -14.62 -12.38
CA THR A 371 -21.99 -15.04 -13.27
C THR A 371 -21.89 -16.52 -13.68
N LEU A 372 -20.68 -17.09 -13.74
CA LEU A 372 -20.40 -18.43 -14.26
C LEU A 372 -20.98 -19.57 -13.41
N SER A 373 -20.71 -19.58 -12.10
CA SER A 373 -21.20 -20.63 -11.19
C SER A 373 -22.74 -20.69 -11.12
N PRO A 374 -23.45 -19.56 -10.98
CA PRO A 374 -24.91 -19.51 -11.03
C PRO A 374 -25.49 -19.91 -12.39
N THR A 375 -24.95 -19.42 -13.51
CA THR A 375 -25.45 -19.72 -14.86
C THR A 375 -25.30 -21.20 -15.19
N LEU A 376 -24.14 -21.80 -14.89
CA LEU A 376 -23.93 -23.23 -15.09
C LEU A 376 -24.90 -24.08 -14.25
N ARG A 377 -25.15 -23.70 -12.99
CA ARG A 377 -26.15 -24.38 -12.15
C ARG A 377 -27.57 -24.20 -12.67
N ALA A 378 -27.93 -23.00 -13.12
CA ALA A 378 -29.24 -22.68 -13.68
C ALA A 378 -29.47 -23.37 -15.04
N MET A 379 -28.43 -23.60 -15.83
CA MET A 379 -28.52 -24.36 -17.08
C MET A 379 -28.70 -25.86 -16.82
N ARG A 380 -28.01 -26.41 -15.81
CA ARG A 380 -28.05 -27.85 -15.46
C ARG A 380 -29.28 -28.28 -14.64
N THR A 381 -29.98 -27.35 -13.99
CA THR A 381 -31.20 -27.66 -13.24
C THR A 381 -32.42 -27.65 -14.17
N ALA A 382 -33.13 -28.78 -14.24
CA ALA A 382 -34.38 -28.89 -14.99
C ALA A 382 -35.43 -27.92 -14.40
N THR A 383 -36.21 -27.29 -15.28
CA THR A 383 -37.19 -26.25 -14.93
C THR A 383 -38.16 -26.70 -13.83
N VAL A 384 -38.51 -27.99 -13.83
CA VAL A 384 -39.36 -28.61 -12.82
C VAL A 384 -38.69 -28.62 -11.45
N THR A 385 -37.42 -29.04 -11.31
CA THR A 385 -36.70 -29.04 -10.01
C THR A 385 -36.35 -27.64 -9.51
N ALA A 386 -36.28 -26.66 -10.41
CA ALA A 386 -36.10 -25.26 -10.04
C ALA A 386 -37.38 -24.61 -9.48
N LEU A 387 -38.56 -25.06 -9.96
CA LEU A 387 -39.87 -24.62 -9.48
C LEU A 387 -40.35 -25.43 -8.26
N THR A 388 -40.06 -26.73 -8.21
CA THR A 388 -40.40 -27.61 -7.09
C THR A 388 -39.31 -27.68 -6.03
N ALA A 389 -38.47 -26.64 -5.89
CA ALA A 389 -37.43 -26.58 -4.87
C ALA A 389 -38.06 -26.60 -3.46
N THR A 390 -38.43 -27.79 -3.02
CA THR A 390 -38.91 -28.10 -1.69
C THR A 390 -37.88 -27.58 -0.71
N ALA A 391 -38.36 -26.80 0.26
CA ALA A 391 -37.55 -26.26 1.34
C ALA A 391 -36.66 -27.38 1.89
N ARG A 392 -35.35 -27.30 1.63
CA ARG A 392 -34.40 -28.33 2.08
C ARG A 392 -34.57 -28.49 3.58
N GLN A 393 -35.07 -29.65 3.98
CA GLN A 393 -35.34 -29.99 5.38
C GLN A 393 -34.06 -29.74 6.19
N PRO A 394 -34.15 -29.01 7.32
CA PRO A 394 -32.98 -28.75 8.15
C PRO A 394 -32.33 -30.07 8.56
N ARG A 395 -31.04 -30.26 8.26
CA ARG A 395 -30.29 -31.42 8.76
C ARG A 395 -30.31 -31.38 10.29
N HIS A 396 -31.00 -32.34 10.91
CA HIS A 396 -31.05 -32.50 12.35
C HIS A 396 -29.64 -32.85 12.87
N ARG A 397 -29.13 -32.04 13.80
CA ARG A 397 -27.87 -32.31 14.52
C ARG A 397 -28.15 -32.23 16.02
N PRO A 398 -28.37 -33.37 16.71
CA PRO A 398 -28.88 -33.41 18.08
C PRO A 398 -27.95 -32.71 19.10
N TRP A 399 -26.64 -32.74 18.86
CA TRP A 399 -25.66 -32.04 19.69
C TRP A 399 -25.78 -30.50 19.61
N LEU A 400 -26.13 -29.93 18.45
CA LEU A 400 -26.34 -28.48 18.33
C LEU A 400 -27.56 -28.01 19.11
N THR A 401 -28.62 -28.81 19.18
CA THR A 401 -29.80 -28.50 20.00
C THR A 401 -29.45 -28.49 21.49
N ALA A 402 -28.68 -29.48 21.98
CA ALA A 402 -28.23 -29.55 23.36
C ALA A 402 -27.31 -28.38 23.75
N LEU A 403 -26.33 -28.04 22.89
CA LEU A 403 -25.41 -26.92 23.12
C LEU A 403 -26.12 -25.55 23.07
N SER A 404 -27.21 -25.48 22.30
CA SER A 404 -27.95 -24.24 22.09
C SER A 404 -28.98 -23.97 23.20
N ALA A 405 -29.58 -25.01 23.79
CA ALA A 405 -30.70 -24.91 24.74
C ALA A 405 -30.58 -23.87 25.87
N PRO A 406 -29.41 -23.64 26.50
CA PRO A 406 -29.30 -22.65 27.58
C PRO A 406 -29.05 -21.21 27.10
N LEU A 407 -28.85 -20.98 25.80
CA LEU A 407 -28.48 -19.66 25.27
C LEU A 407 -29.70 -18.74 25.09
N PRO A 408 -29.54 -17.41 25.26
CA PRO A 408 -30.57 -16.44 24.89
C PRO A 408 -31.02 -16.60 23.42
N THR A 409 -32.30 -16.32 23.13
CA THR A 409 -32.90 -16.42 21.79
C THR A 409 -32.07 -15.83 20.63
N PRO A 410 -31.37 -14.68 20.74
CA PRO A 410 -30.49 -14.20 19.68
C PRO A 410 -29.25 -15.08 19.46
N LEU A 411 -28.60 -15.56 20.53
CA LEU A 411 -27.41 -16.43 20.43
C LEU A 411 -27.78 -17.80 19.85
N LEU A 412 -28.94 -18.32 20.22
CA LEU A 412 -29.56 -19.50 19.62
C LEU A 412 -29.70 -19.39 18.10
N LEU A 413 -30.31 -18.30 17.64
CA LEU A 413 -30.48 -18.02 16.21
C LEU A 413 -29.14 -17.88 15.51
N GLY A 414 -28.20 -17.14 16.11
CA GLY A 414 -26.85 -16.95 15.58
C GLY A 414 -26.12 -18.27 15.37
N LEU A 415 -26.04 -19.10 16.42
CA LEU A 415 -25.36 -20.40 16.39
C LEU A 415 -25.94 -21.34 15.33
N ARG A 416 -27.27 -21.39 15.21
CA ARG A 416 -27.96 -22.23 14.21
C ARG A 416 -27.70 -21.75 12.78
N LEU A 417 -27.58 -20.44 12.55
CA LEU A 417 -27.25 -19.90 11.24
C LEU A 417 -25.80 -20.23 10.85
N THR A 418 -24.86 -20.03 11.77
CA THR A 418 -23.44 -20.32 11.55
C THR A 418 -23.20 -21.82 11.31
N ALA A 419 -23.82 -22.69 12.12
CA ALA A 419 -23.63 -24.14 12.03
C ALA A 419 -24.20 -24.78 10.76
N ARG A 420 -25.16 -24.12 10.07
CA ARG A 420 -25.71 -24.62 8.80
C ARG A 420 -24.71 -24.53 7.65
N ARG A 421 -23.70 -23.65 7.72
CA ARG A 421 -22.67 -23.49 6.67
C ARG A 421 -21.28 -23.19 7.26
N PRO A 422 -20.58 -24.23 7.77
CA PRO A 422 -19.30 -24.04 8.44
C PRO A 422 -18.23 -23.40 7.52
N GLY A 423 -18.25 -23.69 6.21
CA GLY A 423 -17.29 -23.11 5.28
C GLY A 423 -17.31 -21.58 5.22
N ARG A 424 -18.47 -20.93 5.35
CA ARG A 424 -18.55 -19.47 5.40
C ARG A 424 -18.12 -18.90 6.75
N ALA A 425 -18.46 -19.59 7.83
CA ALA A 425 -18.01 -19.23 9.17
C ALA A 425 -16.47 -19.24 9.25
N VAL A 426 -15.83 -20.25 8.66
CA VAL A 426 -14.36 -20.32 8.56
C VAL A 426 -13.80 -19.17 7.72
N LEU A 427 -14.36 -18.89 6.54
CA LEU A 427 -13.92 -17.77 5.69
C LEU A 427 -14.01 -16.42 6.42
N GLN A 428 -15.09 -16.20 7.18
CA GLN A 428 -15.25 -14.99 7.99
C GLN A 428 -14.24 -14.93 9.15
N ALA A 429 -14.01 -16.05 9.83
CA ALA A 429 -13.00 -16.15 10.89
C ALA A 429 -11.60 -15.84 10.33
N CYS A 430 -11.24 -16.42 9.18
CA CYS A 430 -9.97 -16.14 8.51
C CYS A 430 -9.87 -14.68 8.06
N SER A 431 -10.92 -14.11 7.46
CA SER A 431 -10.94 -12.68 7.09
C SER A 431 -10.70 -11.78 8.31
N THR A 432 -11.29 -12.12 9.46
CA THR A 432 -11.12 -11.38 10.72
C THR A 432 -9.70 -11.56 11.27
N ALA A 433 -9.15 -12.77 11.21
CA ALA A 433 -7.77 -13.06 11.61
C ALA A 433 -6.78 -12.26 10.76
N THR A 434 -6.95 -12.24 9.43
CA THR A 434 -6.13 -11.46 8.48
C THR A 434 -6.13 -9.98 8.84
N THR A 435 -7.28 -9.39 9.19
CA THR A 435 -7.32 -7.98 9.66
C THR A 435 -6.62 -7.76 10.98
N VAL A 436 -6.80 -8.66 11.95
CA VAL A 436 -6.16 -8.51 13.26
C VAL A 436 -4.64 -8.62 13.14
N ILE A 437 -4.14 -9.56 12.33
CA ILE A 437 -2.71 -9.68 12.01
C ILE A 437 -2.16 -8.34 11.51
N ALA A 438 -2.87 -7.67 10.60
CA ALA A 438 -2.45 -6.40 10.02
C ALA A 438 -2.48 -5.23 11.03
N ILE A 439 -3.47 -5.18 11.91
CA ILE A 439 -3.56 -4.16 12.96
C ILE A 439 -2.46 -4.38 14.00
N VAL A 440 -2.19 -5.62 14.40
CA VAL A 440 -1.10 -5.97 15.32
C VAL A 440 0.25 -5.59 14.72
N ALA A 441 0.47 -5.80 13.41
CA ALA A 441 1.66 -5.33 12.71
C ALA A 441 1.83 -3.81 12.76
N LEU A 442 0.75 -3.06 12.53
CA LEU A 442 0.76 -1.60 12.61
C LEU A 442 1.08 -1.10 14.03
N LEU A 443 0.49 -1.72 15.05
CA LEU A 443 0.73 -1.36 16.45
C LEU A 443 2.15 -1.70 16.90
N THR A 444 2.69 -2.83 16.46
CA THR A 444 4.06 -3.23 16.77
C THR A 444 5.07 -2.24 16.20
N LEU A 445 4.82 -1.72 14.98
CA LEU A 445 5.65 -0.64 14.40
C LEU A 445 5.52 0.68 15.16
N HIS A 446 4.34 1.01 15.69
CA HIS A 446 4.15 2.22 16.52
C HIS A 446 4.77 2.08 17.91
N ALA A 447 4.86 0.87 18.44
CA ALA A 447 5.48 0.59 19.74
C ALA A 447 7.01 0.54 19.68
N GLN A 448 7.62 0.46 18.48
CA GLN A 448 9.08 0.51 18.37
C GLN A 448 9.59 1.91 18.75
N PRO A 449 10.63 2.02 19.59
CA PRO A 449 11.26 3.30 19.87
C PRO A 449 11.84 3.90 18.58
N GLU A 450 11.52 5.17 18.31
CA GLU A 450 12.10 5.96 17.22
C GLU A 450 13.61 6.08 17.44
N ARG A 451 14.41 5.39 16.62
CA ARG A 451 15.86 5.63 16.55
C ARG A 451 16.09 6.74 15.54
N GLY A 452 16.40 7.94 16.00
CA GLY A 452 16.73 9.05 15.11
C GLY A 452 18.14 8.93 14.53
N TYR A 453 18.49 9.89 13.68
CA TYR A 453 19.68 9.86 12.84
C TYR A 453 20.88 10.64 13.41
N GLY A 454 20.79 11.20 14.62
CA GLY A 454 21.91 11.94 15.24
C GLY A 454 22.94 11.06 15.95
N LEU A 455 24.11 11.63 16.25
CA LEU A 455 25.08 11.06 17.19
C LEU A 455 24.37 10.75 18.53
N ASP A 456 24.69 9.61 19.13
CA ASP A 456 24.05 9.03 20.33
C ASP A 456 22.58 8.57 20.19
N GLY A 457 22.07 8.42 18.96
CA GLY A 457 20.71 7.91 18.73
C GLY A 457 19.60 8.92 19.03
N SER A 458 19.94 10.21 19.06
CA SER A 458 18.98 11.30 19.30
C SER A 458 17.86 11.32 18.24
N SER A 459 16.60 11.43 18.70
CA SER A 459 15.36 11.36 17.91
C SER A 459 14.98 12.67 17.19
N VAL A 460 15.90 13.63 17.12
CA VAL A 460 15.58 15.00 16.74
C VAL A 460 15.33 15.17 15.24
N LEU A 461 15.93 14.32 14.39
CA LEU A 461 15.51 14.19 12.99
C LEU A 461 14.70 12.90 12.82
N PRO A 462 13.53 12.97 12.14
CA PRO A 462 12.71 11.79 11.92
C PRO A 462 13.50 10.73 11.16
N ASN A 463 13.44 9.49 11.63
CA ASN A 463 13.98 8.37 10.87
C ASN A 463 13.12 8.20 9.61
N LEU A 464 13.57 8.69 8.46
CA LEU A 464 12.82 8.59 7.20
C LEU A 464 12.44 7.15 6.86
N ARG A 465 13.27 6.17 7.21
CA ARG A 465 12.89 4.75 7.10
C ARG A 465 11.73 4.41 8.03
N GLY A 466 11.79 4.83 9.29
CA GLY A 466 10.67 4.66 10.24
C GLY A 466 9.39 5.36 9.77
N VAL A 467 9.48 6.58 9.26
CA VAL A 467 8.35 7.35 8.72
C VAL A 467 7.78 6.69 7.47
N HIS A 468 8.63 6.22 6.56
CA HIS A 468 8.22 5.53 5.35
C HIS A 468 7.57 4.18 5.67
N ASP A 469 8.18 3.36 6.53
CA ASP A 469 7.67 2.07 6.99
C ASP A 469 6.33 2.22 7.70
N ARG A 470 6.19 3.26 8.54
CA ARG A 470 4.93 3.60 9.21
C ARG A 470 3.86 4.00 8.20
N ARG A 471 4.17 4.86 7.23
CA ARG A 471 3.21 5.27 6.18
C ARG A 471 2.79 4.10 5.28
N LEU A 472 3.74 3.28 4.84
CA LEU A 472 3.44 2.08 4.04
C LEU A 472 2.58 1.10 4.83
N MET A 473 2.92 0.83 6.08
CA MET A 473 2.11 -0.05 6.93
C MET A 473 0.72 0.55 7.15
N VAL A 474 0.60 1.86 7.45
CA VAL A 474 -0.71 2.53 7.56
C VAL A 474 -1.50 2.36 6.27
N ALA A 475 -0.90 2.59 5.11
CA ALA A 475 -1.56 2.44 3.81
C ALA A 475 -2.06 1.00 3.60
N VAL A 476 -1.21 -0.01 3.83
CA VAL A 476 -1.56 -1.43 3.71
C VAL A 476 -2.65 -1.82 4.72
N THR A 477 -2.56 -1.36 5.96
CA THR A 477 -3.55 -1.64 7.01
C THR A 477 -4.89 -0.98 6.70
N VAL A 478 -4.91 0.28 6.25
CA VAL A 478 -6.15 0.95 5.81
C VAL A 478 -6.79 0.17 4.66
N LEU A 479 -5.99 -0.33 3.73
CA LEU A 479 -6.46 -1.09 2.59
C LEU A 479 -7.08 -2.44 3.01
N LEU A 480 -6.41 -3.15 3.91
CA LEU A 480 -6.91 -4.38 4.52
C LEU A 480 -8.21 -4.14 5.29
N ILE A 481 -8.30 -3.07 6.08
CA ILE A 481 -9.52 -2.68 6.79
C ILE A 481 -10.64 -2.39 5.79
N ALA A 482 -10.38 -1.63 4.73
CA ALA A 482 -11.39 -1.31 3.72
C ALA A 482 -11.96 -2.58 3.06
N VAL A 483 -11.10 -3.50 2.63
CA VAL A 483 -11.54 -4.78 2.03
C VAL A 483 -12.28 -5.63 3.06
N ALA A 484 -11.84 -5.66 4.32
CA ALA A 484 -12.51 -6.44 5.36
C ALA A 484 -13.89 -5.90 5.75
N VAL A 485 -14.06 -4.59 5.76
CA VAL A 485 -15.37 -3.94 5.98
C VAL A 485 -16.33 -4.39 4.89
N VAL A 486 -15.90 -4.36 3.63
CA VAL A 486 -16.69 -4.85 2.48
C VAL A 486 -17.02 -6.34 2.64
N ASN A 487 -16.03 -7.17 2.99
CA ASN A 487 -16.24 -8.61 3.22
C ASN A 487 -17.26 -8.84 4.34
N THR A 488 -17.15 -8.12 5.45
CA THR A 488 -18.08 -8.24 6.58
C THR A 488 -19.50 -7.85 6.18
N LEU A 489 -19.67 -6.74 5.44
CA LEU A 489 -20.97 -6.31 4.93
C LEU A 489 -21.57 -7.35 3.96
N THR A 490 -20.76 -7.88 3.04
CA THR A 490 -21.20 -8.90 2.06
C THR A 490 -21.56 -10.22 2.74
N PHE A 491 -20.76 -10.72 3.68
CA PHE A 491 -21.10 -11.91 4.48
C PHE A 491 -22.39 -11.70 5.28
N THR A 492 -22.55 -10.55 5.93
CA THR A 492 -23.75 -10.27 6.73
C THR A 492 -25.00 -10.23 5.87
N TRP A 493 -24.93 -9.52 4.74
CA TRP A 493 -26.07 -9.39 3.83
C TRP A 493 -26.48 -10.73 3.22
N THR A 494 -25.51 -11.53 2.79
CA THR A 494 -25.77 -12.84 2.17
C THR A 494 -26.38 -13.81 3.19
N THR A 495 -25.88 -13.81 4.43
CA THR A 495 -26.50 -14.56 5.53
C THR A 495 -27.91 -14.07 5.84
N ALA A 496 -28.17 -12.75 5.80
CA ALA A 496 -29.50 -12.20 6.02
C ALA A 496 -30.51 -12.61 4.94
N MET A 497 -30.10 -12.60 3.67
CA MET A 497 -30.97 -13.00 2.56
C MET A 497 -31.31 -14.49 2.62
N GLU A 498 -30.33 -15.35 2.92
CA GLU A 498 -30.55 -16.79 3.02
C GLU A 498 -31.39 -17.19 4.24
N ALA A 499 -31.25 -16.46 5.34
CA ALA A 499 -31.99 -16.73 6.56
C ALA A 499 -33.41 -16.16 6.56
N ARG A 500 -33.83 -15.45 5.50
CA ARG A 500 -35.11 -14.73 5.43
C ARG A 500 -36.33 -15.59 5.77
N ALA A 501 -36.43 -16.79 5.18
CA ALA A 501 -37.55 -17.70 5.43
C ALA A 501 -37.58 -18.16 6.91
N ASN A 502 -36.43 -18.60 7.43
CA ASN A 502 -36.31 -19.01 8.84
C ASN A 502 -36.61 -17.85 9.81
N MET A 503 -36.23 -16.62 9.47
CA MET A 503 -36.54 -15.43 10.26
C MET A 503 -38.03 -15.10 10.24
N ALA A 504 -38.69 -15.24 9.08
CA ALA A 504 -40.14 -15.06 8.98
C ALA A 504 -40.86 -16.07 9.89
N ILE A 505 -40.45 -17.34 9.87
CA ILE A 505 -40.96 -18.39 10.77
C ILE A 505 -40.68 -18.05 12.25
N ALA A 506 -39.49 -17.56 12.57
CA ALA A 506 -39.17 -17.14 13.94
C ALA A 506 -40.06 -15.98 14.41
N ARG A 507 -40.38 -15.02 13.52
CA ARG A 507 -41.31 -13.91 13.84
C ARG A 507 -42.73 -14.40 14.07
N THR A 508 -43.21 -15.37 13.29
CA THR A 508 -44.54 -15.95 13.50
C THR A 508 -44.61 -16.72 14.82
N LEU A 509 -43.48 -17.23 15.32
CA LEU A 509 -43.38 -17.89 16.64
C LEU A 509 -43.09 -16.90 17.79
N GLY A 510 -43.21 -15.59 17.56
CA GLY A 510 -43.10 -14.56 18.61
C GLY A 510 -41.74 -13.86 18.75
N ALA A 511 -40.75 -14.15 17.88
CA ALA A 511 -39.46 -13.47 17.95
C ALA A 511 -39.58 -11.99 17.53
N THR A 512 -38.99 -11.10 18.32
CA THR A 512 -39.03 -9.65 18.03
C THR A 512 -38.03 -9.27 16.91
N PRO A 513 -38.25 -8.18 16.16
CA PRO A 513 -37.30 -7.68 15.18
C PRO A 513 -35.91 -7.37 15.78
N GLY A 514 -35.88 -6.95 17.05
CA GLY A 514 -34.66 -6.75 17.82
C GLY A 514 -33.88 -8.05 18.03
N GLN A 515 -34.58 -9.13 18.44
CA GLN A 515 -33.98 -10.46 18.61
C GLN A 515 -33.42 -11.03 17.30
N ILE A 516 -34.06 -10.76 16.17
CA ILE A 516 -33.57 -11.20 14.84
C ILE A 516 -32.33 -10.42 14.42
N THR A 517 -32.33 -9.11 14.65
CA THR A 517 -31.16 -8.27 14.38
C THR A 517 -29.97 -8.72 15.22
N MET A 518 -30.19 -8.93 16.53
CA MET A 518 -29.17 -9.44 17.45
C MET A 518 -28.72 -10.85 17.06
N GLY A 519 -29.62 -11.72 16.63
CA GLY A 519 -29.26 -13.06 16.17
C GLY A 519 -28.44 -13.07 14.89
N LEU A 520 -28.71 -12.15 13.96
CA LEU A 520 -27.88 -11.99 12.77
C LEU A 520 -26.49 -11.46 13.10
N SER A 521 -26.39 -10.46 13.98
CA SER A 521 -25.10 -9.96 14.47
C SER A 521 -24.34 -11.05 15.23
N ALA A 522 -25.01 -11.85 16.05
CA ALA A 522 -24.41 -12.99 16.73
C ALA A 522 -23.87 -14.05 15.75
N ALA A 523 -24.57 -14.30 14.63
CA ALA A 523 -24.10 -15.24 13.59
C ALA A 523 -22.76 -14.82 12.95
N GLN A 524 -22.43 -13.54 13.01
CA GLN A 524 -21.23 -12.93 12.44
C GLN A 524 -20.13 -12.77 13.51
N LEU A 525 -20.51 -12.45 14.75
CA LEU A 525 -19.60 -12.35 15.89
C LEU A 525 -19.04 -13.71 16.33
N LEU A 526 -19.86 -14.77 16.28
CA LEU A 526 -19.44 -16.13 16.64
C LEU A 526 -18.20 -16.62 15.88
N PRO A 527 -18.11 -16.49 14.53
CA PRO A 527 -16.88 -16.78 13.80
C PRO A 527 -15.81 -15.69 13.89
N ALA A 528 -16.18 -14.42 14.10
CA ALA A 528 -15.21 -13.33 14.23
C ALA A 528 -14.35 -13.44 15.50
N LEU A 529 -14.93 -13.90 16.61
CA LEU A 529 -14.22 -14.07 17.89
C LEU A 529 -13.01 -15.01 17.82
N PRO A 530 -13.12 -16.27 17.37
CA PRO A 530 -11.95 -17.13 17.24
C PRO A 530 -10.96 -16.59 16.21
N GLY A 531 -11.45 -15.93 15.14
CA GLY A 531 -10.60 -15.24 14.17
C GLY A 531 -9.74 -14.14 14.82
N ALA A 532 -10.34 -13.31 15.67
CA ALA A 532 -9.64 -12.24 16.39
C ALA A 532 -8.67 -12.80 17.45
N VAL A 533 -9.10 -13.81 18.21
CA VAL A 533 -8.26 -14.47 19.24
C VAL A 533 -7.04 -15.12 18.61
N ILE A 534 -7.17 -15.81 17.47
CA ILE A 534 -6.06 -16.46 16.76
C ILE A 534 -5.21 -15.44 16.00
N GLY A 535 -5.82 -14.36 15.49
CA GLY A 535 -5.12 -13.32 14.74
C GLY A 535 -4.06 -12.59 15.55
N VAL A 536 -4.27 -12.39 16.86
CA VAL A 536 -3.29 -11.75 17.75
C VAL A 536 -1.96 -12.51 17.84
N PRO A 537 -1.91 -13.79 18.29
CA PRO A 537 -0.66 -14.55 18.38
C PRO A 537 -0.04 -14.82 17.00
N LEU A 538 -0.86 -15.04 15.96
CA LEU A 538 -0.32 -15.17 14.60
C LEU A 538 0.32 -13.87 14.12
N GLY A 539 -0.25 -12.71 14.44
CA GLY A 539 0.32 -11.41 14.10
C GLY A 539 1.66 -11.19 14.82
N VAL A 540 1.71 -11.45 16.12
CA VAL A 540 2.96 -11.34 16.91
C VAL A 540 4.02 -12.33 16.40
N GLY A 541 3.65 -13.59 16.14
CA GLY A 541 4.56 -14.62 15.65
C GLY A 541 5.07 -14.35 14.23
N LEU A 542 4.22 -13.83 13.35
CA LEU A 542 4.64 -13.44 12.00
C LEU A 542 5.63 -12.29 12.04
N LEU A 543 5.44 -11.33 12.93
CA LEU A 543 6.34 -10.19 13.12
C LEU A 543 7.67 -10.61 13.73
N SER A 544 7.67 -11.54 14.69
CA SER A 544 8.91 -11.99 15.35
C SER A 544 9.88 -12.67 14.38
N LEU A 545 9.38 -13.30 13.30
CA LEU A 545 10.21 -13.84 12.22
C LEU A 545 11.01 -12.77 11.46
N PHE A 546 10.53 -11.53 11.46
CA PHE A 546 11.16 -10.41 10.75
C PHE A 546 11.74 -9.34 11.68
N ALA A 547 11.57 -9.48 12.99
CA ALA A 547 11.97 -8.49 13.97
C ALA A 547 13.47 -8.60 14.30
N ALA A 548 14.12 -7.45 14.55
CA ALA A 548 15.48 -7.41 15.06
C ALA A 548 15.54 -7.95 16.51
N ARG A 549 16.71 -8.48 16.93
CA ARG A 549 16.90 -9.09 18.27
C ARG A 549 16.46 -8.23 19.48
N ASN A 550 16.34 -6.91 19.31
CA ASN A 550 15.95 -5.96 20.36
C ASN A 550 14.57 -5.32 20.12
N SER A 551 13.67 -5.96 19.39
CA SER A 551 12.33 -5.44 19.14
C SER A 551 11.45 -5.47 20.39
N VAL A 552 10.77 -4.38 20.69
CA VAL A 552 9.82 -4.31 21.80
C VAL A 552 8.44 -4.74 21.30
N GLY A 553 7.81 -5.72 21.97
CA GLY A 553 6.45 -6.13 21.64
C GLY A 553 5.43 -5.03 21.97
N PRO A 554 4.28 -4.97 21.28
CA PRO A 554 3.21 -4.04 21.64
C PRO A 554 2.68 -4.36 23.06
N PRO A 555 2.26 -3.34 23.84
CA PRO A 555 1.67 -3.55 25.15
C PRO A 555 0.47 -4.50 25.09
N SER A 556 0.32 -5.38 26.08
CA SER A 556 -0.80 -6.34 26.15
C SER A 556 -2.17 -5.65 26.13
N LEU A 557 -2.27 -4.46 26.73
CA LEU A 557 -3.48 -3.63 26.72
C LEU A 557 -3.89 -3.22 25.30
N TRP A 558 -2.93 -2.94 24.42
CA TRP A 558 -3.21 -2.58 23.02
C TRP A 558 -3.76 -3.78 22.25
N LEU A 559 -3.18 -4.97 22.46
CA LEU A 559 -3.65 -6.21 21.85
C LEU A 559 -5.08 -6.54 22.28
N LEU A 560 -5.40 -6.35 23.57
CA LEU A 560 -6.76 -6.52 24.10
C LEU A 560 -7.72 -5.48 23.51
N GLY A 561 -7.25 -4.24 23.34
CA GLY A 561 -7.96 -3.18 22.64
C GLY A 561 -8.30 -3.54 21.19
N VAL A 562 -7.38 -4.14 20.43
CA VAL A 562 -7.65 -4.61 19.04
C VAL A 562 -8.73 -5.66 19.01
N LEU A 563 -8.69 -6.63 19.93
CA LEU A 563 -9.67 -7.69 20.01
C LEU A 563 -11.07 -7.14 20.31
N LEU A 564 -11.19 -6.23 21.28
CA LEU A 564 -12.47 -5.59 21.60
C LEU A 564 -12.96 -4.68 20.47
N ALA A 565 -12.07 -3.87 19.88
CA ALA A 565 -12.41 -2.95 18.80
C ALA A 565 -12.89 -3.69 17.55
N THR A 566 -12.21 -4.78 17.15
CA THR A 566 -12.63 -5.58 15.98
C THR A 566 -14.00 -6.23 16.19
N LEU A 567 -14.30 -6.73 17.39
CA LEU A 567 -15.62 -7.26 17.72
C LEU A 567 -16.70 -6.17 17.72
N LEU A 568 -16.43 -5.00 18.31
CA LEU A 568 -17.37 -3.85 18.33
C LEU A 568 -17.65 -3.33 16.91
N VAL A 569 -16.61 -3.15 16.09
CA VAL A 569 -16.75 -2.72 14.70
C VAL A 569 -17.53 -3.76 13.88
N THR A 570 -17.27 -5.05 14.08
CA THR A 570 -18.04 -6.12 13.44
C THR A 570 -19.52 -6.07 13.86
N ALA A 571 -19.80 -5.88 15.15
CA ALA A 571 -21.17 -5.73 15.64
C ALA A 571 -21.87 -4.51 15.01
N ALA A 572 -21.20 -3.36 14.91
CA ALA A 572 -21.73 -2.15 14.31
C ALA A 572 -21.99 -2.30 12.81
N LEU A 573 -21.02 -2.85 12.06
CA LEU A 573 -21.15 -3.08 10.62
C LEU A 573 -22.24 -4.09 10.28
N THR A 574 -22.46 -5.08 11.14
CA THR A 574 -23.49 -6.11 10.94
C THR A 574 -24.89 -5.59 11.28
N ALA A 575 -25.00 -4.62 12.20
CA ALA A 575 -26.29 -4.10 12.68
C ALA A 575 -27.11 -3.41 11.59
N LEU A 576 -26.49 -2.65 10.69
CA LEU A 576 -27.20 -1.93 9.63
C LEU A 576 -27.88 -2.88 8.61
N PRO A 577 -27.17 -3.81 7.94
CA PRO A 577 -27.80 -4.78 7.05
C PRO A 577 -28.78 -5.69 7.79
N ALA A 578 -28.51 -6.05 9.05
CA ALA A 578 -29.43 -6.83 9.88
C ALA A 578 -30.77 -6.10 10.13
N ARG A 579 -30.72 -4.81 10.50
CA ARG A 579 -31.91 -3.98 10.71
C ARG A 579 -32.71 -3.82 9.41
N LEU A 580 -32.03 -3.58 8.28
CA LEU A 580 -32.68 -3.44 6.98
C LEU A 580 -33.37 -4.74 6.54
N ALA A 581 -32.77 -5.90 6.83
CA ALA A 581 -33.39 -7.20 6.56
C ALA A 581 -34.59 -7.45 7.47
N ALA A 582 -34.48 -7.14 8.76
CA ALA A 582 -35.54 -7.36 9.76
C ALA A 582 -36.78 -6.46 9.54
N ARG A 583 -36.63 -5.29 8.91
CA ARG A 583 -37.74 -4.35 8.62
C ARG A 583 -38.63 -4.77 7.45
N ARG A 584 -38.30 -5.83 6.70
CA ARG A 584 -39.16 -6.29 5.60
C ARG A 584 -40.43 -6.97 6.14
N PRO A 585 -41.62 -6.70 5.55
CA PRO A 585 -42.88 -7.25 6.03
C PRO A 585 -42.97 -8.76 5.83
N VAL A 586 -43.34 -9.46 6.90
CA VAL A 586 -43.44 -10.94 7.00
C VAL A 586 -44.47 -11.52 6.02
N ALA A 587 -45.59 -10.80 5.83
CA ALA A 587 -46.66 -11.21 4.93
C ALA A 587 -46.18 -11.34 3.47
N ARG A 588 -45.38 -10.37 2.97
CA ARG A 588 -44.82 -10.42 1.61
C ARG A 588 -43.75 -11.50 1.43
N THR A 589 -43.06 -11.88 2.50
CA THR A 589 -42.00 -12.90 2.42
C THR A 589 -42.56 -14.32 2.41
N LEU A 590 -43.62 -14.58 3.19
CA LEU A 590 -44.28 -15.89 3.23
C LEU A 590 -45.20 -16.11 2.02
N SER A 591 -45.94 -15.09 1.58
CA SER A 591 -46.80 -15.18 0.38
C SER A 591 -46.04 -15.41 -0.92
N ALA A 592 -44.76 -15.00 -0.98
CA ALA A 592 -43.89 -15.23 -2.14
C ALA A 592 -43.23 -16.62 -2.17
N GLU A 593 -43.37 -17.42 -1.10
CA GLU A 593 -42.98 -18.84 -1.06
C GLU A 593 -44.17 -19.77 -1.31
N THR A 594 -45.41 -19.33 -1.06
CA THR A 594 -46.64 -20.10 -1.31
C THR A 594 -47.21 -19.92 -2.71
N ALA A 595 -46.70 -18.96 -3.50
CA ALA A 595 -47.05 -18.69 -4.89
C ALA A 595 -45.84 -18.96 -5.79
#